data_AF-A0A8S3XP72-F1
#
_entry.id   AF-A0A8S3XP72-F1
#
_cell.length_a   1.000
_cell.length_b   1.000
_cell.length_c   1.000
_cell.angle_alpha   90.00
_cell.angle_beta   90.00
_cell.angle_gamma   90.00
#
_symmetry.space_group_name_H-M   'P 1'
#
loop_
_entity.id
_entity.type
_entity.pdbx_description
1 polymer ?
#
loop_
_entity_poly.entity_id
_entity_poly.type
_entity_poly.pdbx_seq_one_letter_code
_entity_poly.pdbx_strand_id
1 'polypeptide(L)'
;MSIKAVHLISPSKTVETLIEFVKPILSAKLSQRIQIHKDLKSLHQVVQRDVLPEELGGNERSIAKLHKEWVNVLSSKEFQEYYSEMKTASTNEKYRLTNKLNEEYMGIAGTFKTLNID
;
A
#
# COMPACT_ATOMS: atom_id res chain seq x y z
N MET A 1 -3.03 -1.15 -8.43
CA MET A 1 -2.01 -0.19 -7.92
C MET A 1 -1.21 -0.89 -6.81
N SER A 2 0.13 -0.79 -6.76
CA SER A 2 0.94 -1.47 -5.74
C SER A 2 1.82 -0.49 -4.98
N ILE A 3 1.89 -0.60 -3.65
CA ILE A 3 2.77 0.22 -2.80
C ILE A 3 4.23 0.07 -3.24
N LYS A 4 4.90 1.14 -3.67
CA LYS A 4 6.28 1.06 -4.18
C LYS A 4 7.34 1.17 -3.08
N ALA A 5 7.15 2.08 -2.15
CA ALA A 5 8.04 2.31 -1.01
C ALA A 5 7.23 2.91 0.14
N VAL A 6 7.71 2.71 1.37
CA VAL A 6 7.16 3.31 2.59
C VAL A 6 8.34 3.94 3.33
N HIS A 7 8.31 5.26 3.51
CA HIS A 7 9.39 5.99 4.17
C HIS A 7 8.92 6.49 5.54
N LEU A 8 9.63 6.13 6.60
CA LEU A 8 9.40 6.64 7.95
C LEU A 8 10.58 7.52 8.34
N ILE A 9 10.30 8.69 8.91
CA ILE A 9 11.33 9.62 9.38
C ILE A 9 11.23 9.68 10.89
N SER A 10 12.23 9.14 11.59
CA SER A 10 12.31 9.24 13.04
C SER A 10 13.74 9.05 13.52
N PRO A 11 14.25 9.92 14.41
CA PRO A 11 15.54 9.72 15.06
C PRO A 11 15.47 8.70 16.22
N SER A 12 14.26 8.26 16.60
CA SER A 12 14.06 7.41 17.77
C SER A 12 14.38 5.94 17.49
N LYS A 13 15.30 5.37 18.27
CA LYS A 13 15.61 3.93 18.22
C LYS A 13 14.40 3.06 18.56
N THR A 14 13.51 3.54 19.43
CA THR A 14 12.28 2.80 19.79
C THR A 14 11.38 2.58 18.60
N VAL A 15 11.31 3.56 17.67
CA VAL A 15 10.52 3.44 16.44
C VAL A 15 11.15 2.41 15.51
N GLU A 16 12.48 2.40 15.39
CA GLU A 16 13.20 1.40 14.60
C GLU A 16 12.91 -0.02 15.10
N THR A 17 13.03 -0.25 16.41
CA THR A 17 12.70 -1.54 17.04
C THR A 17 11.23 -1.93 16.87
N LEU A 18 10.28 -0.99 17.01
CA LEU A 18 8.86 -1.28 16.80
C LEU A 18 8.60 -1.75 15.36
N ILE A 19 9.22 -1.12 14.38
CA ILE A 19 9.07 -1.52 12.98
C ILE A 19 9.70 -2.89 12.73
N GLU A 20 10.82 -3.22 13.37
CA GLU A 20 11.39 -4.57 13.31
C GLU A 20 10.44 -5.65 13.83
N PHE A 21 9.65 -5.35 14.86
CA PHE A 21 8.59 -6.26 15.34
C PHE A 21 7.39 -6.36 14.39
N VAL A 22 7.06 -5.28 13.66
CA VAL A 22 5.94 -5.27 12.71
C VAL A 22 6.31 -5.91 11.37
N LYS A 23 7.58 -5.81 10.94
CA LYS A 23 8.07 -6.32 9.64
C LYS A 23 7.70 -7.78 9.34
N PRO A 24 7.77 -8.74 10.28
CA PRO A 24 7.37 -10.14 10.04
C PRO A 24 5.87 -10.34 9.78
N ILE A 25 5.02 -9.41 10.25
CA ILE A 25 3.56 -9.46 10.05
C ILE A 25 3.21 -9.04 8.61
N LEU A 26 4.06 -8.22 8.00
CA LEU A 26 3.88 -7.74 6.63
C LEU A 26 4.37 -8.77 5.62
N SER A 27 3.77 -8.76 4.42
CA SER A 27 4.30 -9.56 3.31
C SER A 27 5.78 -9.23 3.06
N ALA A 28 6.59 -10.23 2.69
CA ALA A 28 8.02 -10.06 2.42
C ALA A 28 8.28 -8.90 1.43
N LYS A 29 7.40 -8.76 0.43
CA LYS A 29 7.43 -7.68 -0.57
C LYS A 29 7.24 -6.29 0.04
N LEU A 30 6.37 -6.13 1.03
CA LEU A 30 6.14 -4.85 1.70
C LEU A 30 7.22 -4.56 2.74
N SER A 31 7.65 -5.58 3.49
CA SER A 31 8.72 -5.46 4.48
C SER A 31 10.03 -4.94 3.88
N GLN A 32 10.39 -5.43 2.68
CA GLN A 32 11.56 -4.94 1.92
C GLN A 32 11.43 -3.51 1.40
N ARG A 33 10.21 -2.96 1.34
CA ARG A 33 9.92 -1.62 0.81
C ARG A 33 9.88 -0.54 1.89
N ILE A 34 9.98 -0.94 3.17
CA ILE A 34 10.01 -0.01 4.30
C ILE A 34 11.43 0.50 4.48
N GLN A 35 11.59 1.82 4.45
CA GLN A 35 12.86 2.51 4.70
C GLN A 35 12.67 3.46 5.89
N ILE A 36 13.60 3.40 6.84
CA ILE A 36 13.60 4.25 8.02
C ILE A 36 14.74 5.24 7.88
N HIS A 37 14.41 6.52 8.00
CA HIS A 37 15.30 7.65 7.86
C HIS A 37 15.47 8.33 9.23
N LYS A 38 16.72 8.55 9.65
CA LYS A 38 17.02 9.20 10.95
C LYS A 38 16.91 10.72 10.86
N ASP A 39 17.06 11.26 9.67
CA ASP A 39 17.07 12.69 9.39
C ASP A 39 16.44 13.00 8.02
N LEU A 40 16.25 14.27 7.71
CA LEU A 40 15.73 14.70 6.41
C LEU A 40 16.75 14.51 5.27
N LYS A 41 18.06 14.45 5.59
CA LYS A 41 19.11 14.27 4.58
C LYS A 41 19.01 12.91 3.90
N SER A 42 18.84 11.85 4.70
CA SER A 42 18.64 10.48 4.22
C SER A 42 17.36 10.34 3.41
N LEU A 43 16.29 11.06 3.78
CA LEU A 43 15.08 11.13 2.96
C LEU A 43 15.35 11.77 1.58
N HIS A 44 16.05 12.91 1.55
CA HIS A 44 16.33 13.66 0.32
C HIS A 44 17.24 12.93 -0.68
N GLN A 45 17.92 11.86 -0.25
CA GLN A 45 18.67 10.98 -1.15
C GLN A 45 17.75 10.08 -1.99
N VAL A 46 16.53 9.81 -1.50
CA VAL A 46 15.59 8.88 -2.14
C VAL A 46 14.39 9.63 -2.73
N VAL A 47 13.96 10.72 -2.09
CA VAL A 47 12.83 11.54 -2.50
C VAL A 47 13.33 12.92 -2.91
N GLN A 48 12.93 13.38 -4.09
CA GLN A 48 13.32 14.69 -4.60
C GLN A 48 12.75 15.82 -3.74
N ARG A 49 13.50 16.91 -3.59
CA ARG A 49 13.09 18.06 -2.78
C ARG A 49 11.90 18.80 -3.37
N ASP A 50 11.78 18.83 -4.68
CA ASP A 50 10.74 19.62 -5.36
C ASP A 50 9.32 19.09 -5.10
N VAL A 51 9.17 17.82 -4.73
CA VAL A 51 7.88 17.22 -4.40
C VAL A 51 7.56 17.24 -2.89
N LEU A 52 8.52 17.67 -2.07
CA LEU A 52 8.37 17.69 -0.62
C LEU A 52 7.91 19.08 -0.16
N PRO A 53 7.03 19.16 0.84
CA PRO A 53 6.63 20.42 1.46
C PRO A 53 7.82 21.18 2.05
N GLU A 54 7.66 22.50 2.17
CA GLU A 54 8.66 23.41 2.77
C GLU A 54 9.14 22.92 4.15
N GLU A 55 8.23 22.43 5.00
CA GLU A 55 8.55 21.98 6.36
C GLU A 55 9.41 20.70 6.41
N LEU A 56 9.47 19.95 5.30
CA LEU A 56 10.38 18.80 5.13
C LEU A 56 11.64 19.17 4.34
N GLY A 57 11.92 20.47 4.16
CA GLY A 57 13.09 20.98 3.46
C GLY A 57 13.02 20.81 1.93
N GLY A 58 11.80 20.79 1.39
CA GLY A 58 11.51 20.81 -0.04
C GLY A 58 11.02 22.16 -0.56
N ASN A 59 10.57 22.18 -1.82
CA ASN A 59 10.14 23.40 -2.54
C ASN A 59 8.62 23.41 -2.86
N GLU A 60 7.88 22.37 -2.46
CA GLU A 60 6.43 22.32 -2.65
C GLU A 60 5.71 23.17 -1.58
N ARG A 61 4.43 23.45 -1.78
CA ARG A 61 3.58 24.18 -0.82
C ARG A 61 3.63 23.59 0.59
N SER A 62 3.37 24.45 1.58
CA SER A 62 3.33 24.06 3.00
C SER A 62 2.39 22.89 3.30
N ILE A 63 2.76 22.09 4.29
CA ILE A 63 1.96 20.94 4.79
C ILE A 63 0.54 21.40 5.11
N ALA A 64 0.38 22.55 5.76
CA ALA A 64 -0.92 23.07 6.16
C ALA A 64 -1.82 23.36 4.95
N LYS A 65 -1.25 23.92 3.87
CA LYS A 65 -1.99 24.22 2.64
C LYS A 65 -2.37 22.93 1.91
N LEU A 66 -1.42 22.01 1.73
CA LEU A 66 -1.68 20.70 1.13
C LEU A 66 -2.75 19.92 1.89
N HIS A 67 -2.67 19.90 3.21
CA HIS A 67 -3.67 19.26 4.06
C HIS A 67 -5.07 19.86 3.84
N LYS A 68 -5.18 21.19 3.84
CA LYS A 68 -6.46 21.87 3.61
C LYS A 68 -7.04 21.57 2.22
N GLU A 69 -6.21 21.56 1.18
CA GLU A 69 -6.63 21.21 -0.17
C GLU A 69 -7.13 19.76 -0.25
N TRP A 70 -6.41 18.80 0.36
CA TRP A 70 -6.85 17.41 0.43
C TRP A 70 -8.17 17.25 1.18
N VAL A 71 -8.33 17.92 2.33
CA VAL A 71 -9.60 17.92 3.08
C VAL A 71 -10.73 18.45 2.20
N ASN A 72 -10.52 19.52 1.44
CA ASN A 72 -11.53 20.07 0.55
C ASN A 72 -11.90 19.09 -0.57
N VAL A 73 -10.91 18.44 -1.20
CA VAL A 73 -11.16 17.42 -2.25
C VAL A 73 -11.95 16.25 -1.68
N LEU A 74 -11.54 15.72 -0.52
CA LEU A 74 -12.20 14.58 0.13
C LEU A 74 -13.59 14.93 0.70
N SER A 75 -13.82 16.20 1.03
CA SER A 75 -15.12 16.72 1.49
C SER A 75 -16.01 17.20 0.36
N SER A 76 -15.52 17.21 -0.89
CA SER A 76 -16.31 17.60 -2.04
C SER A 76 -17.47 16.63 -2.24
N LYS A 77 -18.62 17.17 -2.65
CA LYS A 77 -19.82 16.36 -2.88
C LYS A 77 -19.57 15.29 -3.94
N GLU A 78 -18.85 15.64 -4.99
CA GLU A 78 -18.43 14.75 -6.08
C GLU A 78 -17.64 13.54 -5.56
N PHE A 79 -16.62 13.78 -4.71
CA PHE A 79 -15.84 12.70 -4.12
C PHE A 79 -16.66 11.84 -3.17
N GLN A 80 -17.55 12.46 -2.37
CA GLN A 80 -18.42 11.71 -1.45
C GLN A 80 -19.42 10.82 -2.17
N GLU A 81 -20.02 11.29 -3.26
CA GLU A 81 -20.92 10.51 -4.10
C GLU A 81 -20.18 9.34 -4.75
N TYR A 82 -19.02 9.61 -5.37
CA TYR A 82 -18.13 8.57 -5.89
C TYR A 82 -17.73 7.53 -4.84
N TYR A 83 -17.35 7.99 -3.64
CA TYR A 83 -16.96 7.10 -2.55
C TYR A 83 -18.14 6.26 -2.05
N SER A 84 -19.35 6.83 -1.99
CA SER A 84 -20.57 6.12 -1.63
C SER A 84 -20.88 5.00 -2.63
N GLU A 85 -20.82 5.30 -3.92
CA GLU A 85 -20.99 4.29 -4.97
C GLU A 85 -19.92 3.20 -4.85
N MET A 86 -18.64 3.57 -4.71
CA MET A 86 -17.56 2.59 -4.60
C MET A 86 -17.65 1.75 -3.32
N LYS A 87 -18.25 2.26 -2.24
CA LYS A 87 -18.55 1.48 -1.03
C LYS A 87 -19.63 0.41 -1.28
N THR A 88 -20.54 0.62 -2.22
CA THR A 88 -21.53 -0.39 -2.62
C THR A 88 -20.93 -1.47 -3.53
N ALA A 89 -19.79 -1.20 -4.17
CA ALA A 89 -19.09 -2.18 -4.97
C ALA A 89 -18.67 -3.36 -4.09
N SER A 90 -19.34 -4.48 -4.31
CA SER A 90 -19.13 -5.72 -3.56
C SER A 90 -19.08 -6.89 -4.53
N THR A 91 -18.40 -7.95 -4.13
CA THR A 91 -18.36 -9.18 -4.93
C THR A 91 -19.71 -9.86 -4.86
N ASN A 92 -20.28 -10.17 -6.02
CA ASN A 92 -21.49 -10.98 -6.06
C ASN A 92 -21.15 -12.44 -5.71
N GLU A 93 -21.30 -12.79 -4.43
CA GLU A 93 -20.99 -14.10 -3.87
C GLU A 93 -21.75 -15.25 -4.54
N LYS A 94 -22.85 -15.00 -5.26
CA LYS A 94 -23.58 -16.03 -6.03
C LYS A 94 -22.73 -16.64 -7.15
N TYR A 95 -21.78 -15.88 -7.70
CA TYR A 95 -20.88 -16.33 -8.76
C TYR A 95 -19.52 -16.76 -8.23
N ARG A 96 -19.30 -16.69 -6.91
CA ARG A 96 -18.09 -17.24 -6.32
C ARG A 96 -18.15 -18.75 -6.48
N LEU A 97 -17.17 -19.30 -7.20
CA LEU A 97 -16.97 -20.73 -7.30
C LEU A 97 -16.78 -21.26 -5.87
N THR A 98 -17.83 -21.87 -5.33
CA THR A 98 -17.70 -22.66 -4.12
C THR A 98 -16.86 -23.86 -4.52
N ASN A 99 -15.74 -24.06 -3.84
CA ASN A 99 -15.00 -25.32 -3.90
C ASN A 99 -15.91 -26.42 -3.33
N LYS A 100 -16.92 -26.87 -4.10
CA LYS A 100 -17.25 -28.28 -4.08
C LYS A 100 -16.04 -28.94 -4.71
N LEU A 101 -15.07 -29.25 -3.86
CA LEU A 101 -13.99 -30.16 -4.16
C LEU A 101 -14.62 -31.34 -4.91
N ASN A 102 -14.22 -31.51 -6.17
CA ASN A 102 -14.46 -32.75 -6.89
C ASN A 102 -13.76 -33.85 -6.10
N GLU A 103 -14.47 -34.48 -5.16
CA GLU A 103 -13.99 -35.67 -4.44
C GLU A 103 -13.84 -36.86 -5.40
N GLU A 104 -14.46 -36.81 -6.58
CA GLU A 104 -14.63 -38.00 -7.41
C GLU A 104 -13.70 -38.09 -8.63
N TYR A 105 -13.11 -36.99 -9.10
CA TYR A 105 -12.25 -37.03 -10.29
C TYR A 105 -11.08 -36.04 -10.20
N MET A 106 -9.89 -36.61 -9.97
CA MET A 106 -8.66 -36.33 -10.72
C MET A 106 -8.39 -34.86 -11.07
N GLY A 107 -7.41 -34.25 -10.38
CA GLY A 107 -6.67 -33.12 -10.89
C GLY A 107 -6.81 -31.85 -10.05
N ILE A 108 -5.69 -31.47 -9.44
CA ILE A 108 -5.51 -30.25 -8.69
C ILE A 108 -5.97 -29.07 -9.57
N ALA A 109 -7.01 -28.36 -9.16
CA ALA A 109 -7.55 -27.23 -9.91
C ALA A 109 -6.60 -26.02 -9.81
N GLY A 110 -5.63 -25.98 -10.72
CA GLY A 110 -4.72 -24.84 -10.87
C GLY A 110 -3.54 -25.18 -11.78
N THR A 111 -3.55 -24.58 -12.98
CA THR A 111 -2.50 -24.52 -14.03
C THR A 111 -1.05 -24.89 -13.64
N PHE A 112 -0.78 -26.17 -13.36
CA PHE A 112 0.58 -26.71 -13.28
C PHE A 112 0.70 -27.93 -14.20
N LYS A 113 1.73 -27.87 -15.04
CA LYS A 113 1.97 -28.68 -16.24
C LYS A 113 1.99 -30.19 -15.95
N THR A 114 1.24 -30.96 -16.73
CA THR A 114 1.50 -32.40 -16.88
C THR A 114 2.36 -32.60 -18.13
N LEU A 115 3.66 -32.78 -17.94
CA LEU A 115 4.61 -33.18 -18.99
C LEU A 115 4.56 -34.70 -19.11
N ASN A 116 4.00 -35.21 -20.21
CA ASN A 116 4.10 -36.64 -20.55
C ASN A 116 5.34 -36.81 -21.44
N ILE A 117 6.28 -37.63 -21.00
CA ILE A 117 7.44 -38.08 -21.77
C ILE A 117 7.12 -39.54 -22.17
N ASP A 118 7.21 -39.82 -23.47
CA ASP A 118 7.25 -41.19 -24.02
C ASP A 118 8.72 -41.62 -24.19
#